data_AF-A0A525C5Q2-F1
#
_entry.id   AF-A0A525C5Q2-F1
#
_cell.length_a   1.000
_cell.length_b   1.000
_cell.length_c   1.000
_cell.angle_alpha   90.00
_cell.angle_beta   90.00
_cell.angle_gamma   90.00
#
_symmetry.space_group_name_H-M   'P 1'
#
loop_
_entity.id
_entity.type
_entity.pdbx_description
1 polymer ?
#
loop_
_entity_poly.entity_id
_entity_poly.type
_entity_poly.pdbx_seq_one_letter_code
_entity_poly.pdbx_strand_id
1 'polypeptide(L)'
;MSALPEEDGGGFLVTFPGLPGCVADGETIEQAIREAVDAEQSWLRTHEELALPQVSGKFVLRLPKSLHTELSARARLEGVSMNTLAVSFLAASMNKAHTA
;
A
#
# COMPACT_ATOMS: atom_id res chain seq x y z
N MET A 1 -23.09 3.40 -15.01
CA MET A 1 -24.40 3.34 -14.33
C MET A 1 -25.24 2.30 -15.02
N SER A 2 -25.88 1.43 -14.25
CA SER A 2 -26.68 0.30 -14.73
C SER A 2 -27.99 0.22 -13.94
N ALA A 3 -29.08 -0.18 -14.60
CA ALA A 3 -30.33 -0.48 -13.90
C ALA A 3 -30.18 -1.81 -13.15
N LEU A 4 -30.75 -1.89 -11.94
CA LEU A 4 -30.75 -3.10 -11.13
C LEU A 4 -31.96 -3.99 -11.47
N PRO A 5 -31.80 -5.32 -11.46
CA PRO A 5 -32.92 -6.26 -11.58
C PRO A 5 -33.96 -6.06 -10.47
N GLU A 6 -35.24 -6.36 -10.74
CA GLU A 6 -36.29 -6.30 -9.71
C GLU A 6 -36.03 -7.26 -8.53
N GLU A 7 -35.34 -8.38 -8.78
CA GLU A 7 -34.92 -9.34 -7.74
C GLU A 7 -33.92 -8.75 -6.74
N ASP A 8 -33.16 -7.72 -7.14
CA ASP A 8 -32.19 -7.00 -6.31
C ASP A 8 -32.78 -5.69 -5.72
N GLY A 9 -34.11 -5.50 -5.82
CA GLY A 9 -34.81 -4.32 -5.31
C GLY A 9 -35.07 -3.22 -6.36
N GLY A 10 -34.61 -3.41 -7.60
CA GLY A 10 -34.77 -2.42 -8.68
C GLY A 10 -33.93 -1.15 -8.48
N GLY A 11 -34.21 -0.10 -9.27
CA GLY A 11 -33.48 1.17 -9.20
C GLY A 11 -32.21 1.19 -10.05
N PHE A 12 -31.23 1.99 -9.62
CA PHE A 12 -30.03 2.29 -10.38
C PHE A 12 -28.76 2.18 -9.56
N LEU A 13 -27.73 1.57 -10.15
CA LEU A 13 -26.39 1.44 -9.59
C LEU A 13 -25.39 2.34 -10.32
N VAL A 14 -24.64 3.12 -9.55
CA VAL A 14 -23.50 3.91 -10.01
C VAL A 14 -22.22 3.23 -9.57
N THR A 15 -21.29 3.08 -10.51
CA THR A 15 -19.98 2.50 -10.30
C THR A 15 -18.93 3.43 -10.88
N PHE A 16 -17.81 3.61 -10.20
CA PHE A 16 -16.71 4.47 -10.63
C PHE A 16 -15.58 3.63 -11.23
N PRO A 17 -15.33 3.64 -12.56
CA PRO A 17 -14.28 2.82 -13.18
C PRO A 17 -12.87 3.10 -12.63
N GLY A 18 -12.63 4.32 -12.16
CA GLY A 18 -11.36 4.74 -11.56
C GLY A 18 -11.22 4.43 -10.07
N LEU A 19 -12.30 4.01 -9.39
CA LEU A 19 -12.32 3.76 -7.94
C LEU A 19 -12.86 2.34 -7.69
N PRO A 20 -12.03 1.29 -7.79
CA PRO A 20 -12.47 -0.09 -7.65
C PRO A 20 -13.19 -0.32 -6.31
N GLY A 21 -14.39 -0.90 -6.37
CA GLY A 21 -15.23 -1.15 -5.20
C GLY A 21 -16.02 0.05 -4.69
N CYS A 22 -15.88 1.25 -5.29
CA CYS A 22 -16.76 2.38 -5.01
C CYS A 22 -18.06 2.24 -5.80
N VAL A 23 -19.16 1.95 -5.10
CA VAL A 23 -20.49 1.77 -5.67
C VAL A 23 -21.52 2.51 -4.83
N ALA A 24 -22.59 2.98 -5.46
CA ALA A 24 -23.76 3.55 -4.80
C ALA A 24 -25.01 3.22 -5.60
N ASP A 25 -26.13 2.98 -4.93
CA ASP A 25 -27.42 2.68 -5.53
C ASP A 25 -28.48 3.73 -5.18
N GLY A 26 -29.65 3.62 -5.80
CA GLY A 26 -30.79 4.48 -5.51
C GLY A 26 -32.01 4.13 -6.36
N GLU A 27 -33.21 4.35 -5.82
CA GLU A 27 -34.46 4.05 -6.52
C GLU A 27 -34.66 4.93 -7.77
N THR A 28 -34.05 6.12 -7.76
CA THR A 28 -34.07 7.08 -8.88
C THR A 28 -32.66 7.44 -9.32
N ILE A 29 -32.52 7.92 -10.55
CA ILE A 29 -31.25 8.39 -11.10
C ILE A 29 -30.66 9.49 -10.23
N GLU A 30 -31.48 10.45 -9.83
CA GLU A 30 -31.06 11.60 -9.02
C GLU A 30 -30.61 11.17 -7.62
N GLN A 31 -31.25 10.15 -7.04
CA GLN A 31 -30.81 9.58 -5.76
C GLN A 31 -29.49 8.87 -5.91
N ALA A 32 -29.35 7.97 -6.89
CA ALA A 32 -28.14 7.21 -7.10
C ALA A 32 -26.92 8.13 -7.36
N ILE A 33 -27.11 9.25 -8.06
CA ILE A 33 -26.06 10.27 -8.25
C ILE A 33 -25.70 10.96 -6.93
N ARG A 34 -26.68 11.35 -6.11
CA ARG A 34 -26.41 11.98 -4.81
C ARG A 34 -25.60 11.05 -3.90
N GLU A 35 -26.04 9.79 -3.79
CA GLU A 35 -25.35 8.78 -2.98
C GLU A 35 -23.96 8.44 -3.54
N ALA A 36 -23.80 8.45 -4.86
CA ALA A 36 -22.51 8.24 -5.51
C ALA A 36 -21.46 9.30 -5.12
N VAL A 37 -21.86 10.58 -4.99
CA VAL A 37 -20.95 11.65 -4.55
C VAL A 37 -20.44 11.37 -3.13
N ASP A 38 -21.33 10.96 -2.23
CA ASP A 38 -20.94 10.64 -0.85
C ASP A 38 -20.05 9.38 -0.79
N ALA A 39 -20.35 8.37 -1.60
CA ALA A 39 -19.55 7.15 -1.72
C ALA A 39 -18.13 7.46 -2.23
N GLU A 40 -17.99 8.31 -3.24
CA GLU A 40 -16.70 8.75 -3.77
C GLU A 40 -15.85 9.45 -2.68
N GLN A 41 -16.45 10.39 -1.94
CA GLN A 41 -15.76 11.11 -0.86
C GLN A 41 -15.32 10.16 0.26
N SER A 42 -16.17 9.21 0.63
CA SER A 42 -15.85 8.22 1.67
C SER A 42 -14.73 7.28 1.22
N TRP A 43 -14.77 6.84 -0.04
CA TRP A 43 -13.74 5.99 -0.64
C TRP A 43 -12.37 6.68 -0.63
N LEU A 44 -12.32 7.95 -1.07
CA LEU A 44 -11.07 8.73 -1.12
C LEU A 44 -10.47 8.93 0.28
N ARG A 45 -11.28 9.34 1.27
CA ARG A 45 -10.83 9.50 2.65
C ARG A 45 -10.25 8.20 3.22
N THR A 46 -10.96 7.10 3.02
CA THR A 46 -10.51 5.78 3.48
C THR A 46 -9.24 5.34 2.76
N HIS A 47 -9.13 5.63 1.46
CA HIS A 47 -7.95 5.28 0.68
C HIS A 47 -6.72 6.11 1.07
N GLU A 48 -6.89 7.39 1.43
CA GLU A 48 -5.82 8.22 1.98
C GLU A 48 -5.38 7.75 3.38
N GLU A 49 -6.33 7.39 4.25
CA GLU A 49 -6.04 6.86 5.58
C GLU A 49 -5.33 5.49 5.54
N LEU A 50 -5.69 4.66 4.55
CA LEU A 50 -5.09 3.34 4.32
C LEU A 50 -3.94 3.36 3.31
N ALA A 51 -3.55 4.52 2.79
CA ALA A 51 -2.42 4.62 1.89
C ALA A 51 -1.17 4.16 2.64
N LEU A 52 -0.73 2.93 2.37
CA LEU A 52 0.52 2.43 2.89
C LEU A 52 1.62 3.41 2.47
N PRO A 53 2.54 3.76 3.38
CA PRO A 53 3.58 4.73 3.07
C PRO A 53 4.33 4.28 1.81
N GLN A 54 4.44 5.16 0.82
CA GLN A 54 5.23 4.88 -0.37
C GLN A 54 6.69 4.70 0.04
N VAL A 55 7.16 3.46 0.12
CA VAL A 55 8.53 3.15 0.52
C VAL A 55 9.49 3.49 -0.63
N SER A 56 10.34 4.50 -0.43
CA SER A 56 11.43 4.86 -1.35
C SER A 56 12.78 4.85 -0.63
N GLY A 57 13.87 4.53 -1.34
CA GLY A 57 15.11 4.08 -0.71
C GLY A 57 16.32 5.00 -0.86
N LYS A 58 16.77 5.59 0.25
CA LYS A 58 18.19 5.82 0.56
C LYS A 58 18.39 5.83 2.07
N PHE A 59 19.18 4.91 2.59
CA PHE A 59 19.36 4.68 4.02
C PHE A 59 20.78 5.08 4.46
N VAL A 60 20.91 6.22 5.16
CA VAL A 60 22.20 6.81 5.55
C VAL A 60 22.38 6.70 7.06
N LEU A 61 23.45 6.05 7.50
CA LEU A 61 23.79 5.90 8.91
C LEU A 61 25.21 6.41 9.17
N ARG A 62 25.44 6.97 10.36
CA ARG A 62 26.79 7.22 10.88
C ARG A 62 27.23 6.01 11.68
N LEU A 63 28.26 5.33 11.19
CA LEU A 63 28.82 4.15 11.84
C LEU A 63 30.13 4.52 12.55
N PRO A 64 30.42 3.91 13.72
CA PRO A 64 31.78 3.92 14.27
C PRO A 64 32.77 3.40 13.22
N LYS A 65 33.99 3.97 13.20
CA LYS A 65 35.01 3.60 12.20
C LYS A 65 35.32 2.10 12.20
N SER A 66 35.37 1.49 13.39
CA SER A 66 35.61 0.05 13.55
C SER A 66 34.56 -0.79 12.83
N LEU A 67 33.28 -0.49 13.06
CA LEU A 67 32.16 -1.19 12.44
C LEU A 67 32.14 -1.00 10.91
N HIS A 68 32.39 0.23 10.44
CA HIS A 68 32.49 0.49 9.01
C HIS A 68 33.62 -0.32 8.35
N THR A 69 34.80 -0.38 8.98
CA THR A 69 35.92 -1.17 8.49
C THR A 69 35.58 -2.65 8.42
N GLU A 70 34.94 -3.20 9.45
CA GLU A 70 34.55 -4.61 9.50
C GLU A 70 33.55 -4.96 8.39
N LEU A 71 32.50 -4.16 8.24
CA LEU A 71 31.50 -4.33 7.17
C LEU A 71 32.12 -4.21 5.78
N SER A 72 33.06 -3.28 5.59
CA SER A 72 33.77 -3.10 4.31
C SER A 72 34.62 -4.31 3.96
N ALA A 73 35.38 -4.83 4.94
CA ALA A 73 36.24 -6.00 4.75
C ALA A 73 35.40 -7.24 4.44
N ARG A 74 34.31 -7.44 5.17
CA ARG A 74 33.38 -8.55 4.96
C ARG A 74 32.74 -8.51 3.57
N ALA A 75 32.24 -7.35 3.15
CA ALA A 75 31.63 -7.19 1.83
C ALA A 75 32.63 -7.51 0.70
N ARG A 76 33.89 -7.07 0.87
CA ARG A 76 34.98 -7.37 -0.08
C ARG A 76 35.31 -8.86 -0.13
N LEU A 77 35.38 -9.55 1.02
CA LEU A 77 35.62 -11.00 1.07
C LEU A 77 34.50 -11.79 0.38
N GLU A 78 33.25 -11.34 0.51
CA GLU A 78 32.09 -11.96 -0.14
C GLU A 78 31.89 -11.50 -1.59
N GLY A 79 32.68 -10.55 -2.09
CA GLY A 79 32.60 -10.04 -3.46
C GLY A 79 31.33 -9.23 -3.75
N VAL A 80 30.70 -8.65 -2.73
CA VAL A 80 29.44 -7.89 -2.85
C VAL A 80 29.60 -6.44 -2.40
N SER A 81 28.61 -5.59 -2.71
CA SER A 81 28.57 -4.23 -2.16
C SER A 81 28.23 -4.25 -0.67
N MET A 82 28.67 -3.23 0.08
CA MET A 82 28.30 -3.08 1.49
C MET A 82 26.79 -2.96 1.68
N ASN A 83 26.08 -2.32 0.73
CA ASN A 83 24.62 -2.22 0.77
C ASN A 83 23.98 -3.61 0.64
N THR A 84 24.47 -4.45 -0.26
CA THR A 84 23.99 -5.83 -0.43
C THR A 84 24.22 -6.64 0.85
N LEU A 85 25.42 -6.55 1.43
CA LEU A 85 25.71 -7.23 2.69
C LEU A 85 24.80 -6.76 3.83
N ALA A 86 24.57 -5.45 3.95
CA ALA A 86 23.69 -4.87 4.96
C ALA A 86 22.24 -5.37 4.79
N VAL A 87 21.73 -5.43 3.56
CA VAL A 87 20.40 -5.98 3.27
C VAL A 87 20.30 -7.43 3.71
N SER A 88 21.31 -8.26 3.43
CA SER A 88 21.34 -9.67 3.85
C SER A 88 21.28 -9.83 5.37
N PHE A 89 22.05 -9.02 6.11
CA PHE A 89 22.03 -9.06 7.58
C PHE A 89 20.70 -8.58 8.16
N LEU A 90 20.11 -7.52 7.60
CA LEU A 90 18.80 -7.03 8.01
C LEU A 90 17.70 -8.06 7.76
N ALA A 91 17.71 -8.72 6.60
CA ALA A 91 16.77 -9.79 6.28
C ALA A 91 16.92 -10.98 7.25
N ALA A 92 18.17 -11.39 7.53
CA ALA A 92 18.45 -12.49 8.44
C ALA A 92 18.05 -12.19 9.89
N SER A 93 18.20 -10.95 10.36
CA SER A 93 17.80 -10.56 11.72
C SER A 93 16.28 -10.49 11.88
N MET A 94 15.55 -9.98 10.88
CA MET A 94 14.09 -9.91 10.90
C MET A 94 13.43 -11.30 10.88
N ASN A 95 13.98 -12.25 10.11
CA ASN A 95 13.47 -13.62 10.07
C ASN A 95 13.60 -14.36 11.41
N LYS A 96 14.62 -14.05 12.20
CA LYS A 96 14.79 -14.63 13.55
C LYS A 96 13.77 -14.08 14.56
N ALA A 97 13.23 -12.88 14.33
CA ALA A 97 12.27 -12.24 15.23
C ALA A 97 10.83 -12.76 15.09
N HIS A 98 10.49 -13.44 13.98
CA HIS A 98 9.15 -14.01 13.72
C HIS A 98 9.00 -15.48 14.14
N THR A 99 10.04 -16.09 14.68
CA THR A 99 10.06 -17.50 15.11
C THR A 99 10.15 -17.66 16.64
N ALA A 100 9.81 -16.61 17.39
CA ALA A 100 9.77 -16.59 18.85
C ALA A 100 8.34 -16.32 19.38
#